data_AF-A0AA49Q7Z9-F1
#
_entry.id   AF-A0AA49Q7Z9-F1
#
_cell.length_a   1.000
_cell.length_b   1.000
_cell.length_c   1.000
_cell.angle_alpha   90.00
_cell.angle_beta   90.00
_cell.angle_gamma   90.00
#
_symmetry.space_group_name_H-M   'P 1'
#
loop_
_entity.id
_entity.type
_entity.pdbx_description
1 polymer ?
#
loop_
_entity_poly.entity_id
_entity_poly.type
_entity_poly.pdbx_seq_one_letter_code
_entity_poly.pdbx_strand_id
1 'polypeptide(L)'
;MMQHTHDDGAPIKDCRGAMNKLFDLLDGELTPDREREVRSHITSCPDCFSHHDFEERFLKALQAAKKSVCASEKLRDRLMSALRAEGLTR
;
A
#
# COMPACT_ATOMS: atom_id res chain seq x y z
N MET A 1 1.83 -16.10 -7.49
CA MET A 1 0.37 -16.08 -7.36
C MET A 1 -0.05 -14.62 -7.43
N MET A 2 -0.32 -14.12 -8.64
CA MET A 2 -0.84 -12.77 -8.83
C MET A 2 -2.36 -12.93 -8.87
N GLN A 3 -3.04 -12.58 -7.78
CA GLN A 3 -4.50 -12.44 -7.80
C GLN A 3 -4.83 -11.00 -8.20
N HIS A 4 -4.44 -10.61 -9.41
CA HIS A 4 -5.27 -9.67 -10.13
C HIS A 4 -6.41 -10.50 -10.69
N THR A 5 -7.62 -10.28 -10.18
CA THR A 5 -8.62 -9.56 -10.96
C THR A 5 -9.99 -9.54 -10.28
N HIS A 6 -10.64 -8.39 -10.46
CA HIS A 6 -12.07 -8.15 -10.59
C HIS A 6 -12.84 -7.76 -9.31
N ASP A 7 -13.27 -6.50 -9.38
CA ASP A 7 -14.46 -5.90 -8.82
C ASP A 7 -15.64 -6.88 -8.67
N ASP A 8 -15.65 -7.65 -7.58
CA ASP A 8 -16.87 -8.25 -7.09
C ASP A 8 -17.65 -7.14 -6.39
N GLY A 9 -18.87 -6.85 -6.87
CA GLY A 9 -19.82 -5.89 -6.30
C GLY A 9 -20.29 -6.21 -4.88
N ALA A 10 -19.47 -6.89 -4.07
CA ALA A 10 -19.68 -7.09 -2.65
C ALA A 10 -19.62 -5.73 -1.92
N PRO A 11 -20.57 -5.45 -1.02
CA PRO A 11 -20.57 -4.21 -0.26
C PRO A 11 -19.33 -4.16 0.65
N ILE A 12 -18.42 -3.23 0.37
CA ILE A 12 -17.19 -2.97 1.15
C ILE A 12 -17.48 -2.47 2.58
N LYS A 13 -18.75 -2.19 2.87
CA LYS A 13 -19.21 -1.64 4.15
C LYS A 13 -19.32 -2.69 5.27
N ASP A 14 -19.12 -3.98 4.98
CA ASP A 14 -19.08 -5.05 6.00
C ASP A 14 -17.65 -5.52 6.30
N CYS A 15 -17.45 -6.18 7.45
CA CYS A 15 -16.12 -6.62 7.88
C CYS A 15 -15.46 -7.56 6.86
N ARG A 16 -16.26 -8.44 6.23
CA ARG A 16 -15.77 -9.38 5.23
C ARG A 16 -15.27 -8.66 3.97
N GLY A 17 -16.01 -7.68 3.47
CA GLY A 17 -15.62 -6.86 2.33
C GLY A 17 -14.36 -6.05 2.63
N ALA A 18 -14.28 -5.45 3.82
CA ALA A 18 -13.08 -4.73 4.26
C ALA A 18 -11.86 -5.65 4.36
N MET A 19 -12.01 -6.87 4.92
CA MET A 19 -10.91 -7.82 5.04
C MET A 19 -10.46 -8.40 3.69
N ASN A 20 -11.40 -8.65 2.78
CA ASN A 20 -11.07 -9.06 1.41
C ASN A 20 -10.27 -8.00 0.64
N LYS A 21 -10.41 -6.72 1.01
CA LYS A 21 -9.72 -5.58 0.38
C LYS A 21 -8.58 -5.02 1.21
N LEU A 22 -8.19 -5.69 2.30
CA LEU A 22 -7.15 -5.21 3.20
C LEU A 22 -5.78 -5.14 2.51
N PHE A 23 -5.39 -6.17 1.77
CA PHE A 23 -4.10 -6.16 1.07
C PHE A 23 -4.11 -5.22 -0.14
N ASP A 24 -5.19 -5.19 -0.93
CA ASP A 24 -5.37 -4.19 -2.01
C ASP A 24 -5.22 -2.74 -1.47
N LEU A 25 -5.72 -2.48 -0.25
CA LEU A 25 -5.55 -1.20 0.44
C LEU A 25 -4.09 -0.94 0.84
N LEU A 26 -3.41 -1.93 1.43
CA LEU A 26 -2.02 -1.81 1.89
C LEU A 26 -1.03 -1.65 0.72
N ASP A 27 -1.31 -2.30 -0.40
CA ASP A 27 -0.51 -2.23 -1.63
C ASP A 27 -0.81 -0.97 -2.48
N GLY A 28 -1.88 -0.24 -2.15
CA GLY A 28 -2.29 0.97 -2.86
C GLY A 28 -2.92 0.71 -4.23
N GLU A 29 -3.54 -0.46 -4.41
CA GLU A 29 -4.13 -0.90 -5.68
C GLU A 29 -5.63 -0.57 -5.81
N LEU A 30 -6.23 0.02 -4.78
CA LEU A 30 -7.63 0.46 -4.81
C LEU A 30 -7.81 1.78 -5.55
N THR A 31 -8.95 1.91 -6.25
CA THR A 31 -9.41 3.23 -6.71
C THR A 31 -9.69 4.15 -5.52
N PRO A 32 -9.56 5.48 -5.66
CA PRO A 32 -9.77 6.42 -4.55
C PRO A 32 -11.13 6.27 -3.84
N ASP A 33 -12.19 5.91 -4.56
CA ASP A 33 -13.53 5.74 -3.99
C ASP A 33 -13.60 4.50 -3.10
N ARG A 34 -13.10 3.37 -3.61
CA ARG A 34 -13.00 2.09 -2.90
C ARG A 34 -12.10 2.19 -1.68
N GLU A 35 -10.97 2.87 -1.80
CA GLU A 35 -10.04 3.12 -0.70
C GLU A 35 -10.73 3.85 0.46
N ARG A 36 -11.51 4.89 0.17
CA ARG A 36 -12.30 5.62 1.18
C ARG A 36 -13.33 4.72 1.86
N GLU A 37 -14.01 3.85 1.12
CA GLU A 37 -14.98 2.91 1.68
C GLU A 37 -14.33 1.92 2.66
N VAL A 38 -13.23 1.28 2.25
CA VAL A 38 -12.50 0.32 3.09
C VAL A 38 -11.96 1.01 4.34
N ARG A 39 -11.31 2.17 4.19
CA ARG A 39 -10.79 2.94 5.33
C ARG A 39 -11.89 3.39 6.27
N SER A 40 -13.04 3.82 5.75
CA SER A 40 -14.18 4.19 6.57
C SER A 40 -14.65 3.02 7.44
N HIS A 41 -14.71 1.80 6.89
CA HIS A 41 -15.07 0.63 7.68
C HIS A 41 -13.99 0.31 8.73
N ILE A 42 -12.73 0.20 8.32
CA ILE A 42 -11.60 -0.13 9.20
C ILE A 42 -11.51 0.85 10.38
N THR A 43 -11.67 2.15 10.15
CA THR A 43 -11.62 3.17 11.21
C THR A 43 -12.82 3.11 12.16
N SER A 44 -13.96 2.59 11.71
CA SER A 44 -15.18 2.47 12.51
C SER A 44 -15.31 1.14 13.26
N CYS A 45 -14.59 0.09 12.84
CA CYS A 45 -14.69 -1.26 13.38
C CYS A 45 -13.39 -1.65 14.12
N PRO A 46 -13.41 -1.81 15.45
CA PRO A 46 -12.21 -2.15 16.24
C PRO A 46 -11.51 -3.44 15.81
N ASP A 47 -12.27 -4.47 15.43
CA ASP A 47 -11.70 -5.76 15.01
C ASP A 47 -10.94 -5.62 13.68
N CYS A 48 -11.55 -4.93 12.70
CA CYS A 48 -10.92 -4.64 11.42
C CYS A 48 -9.71 -3.71 11.58
N PHE A 49 -9.78 -2.74 12.49
CA PHE A 49 -8.66 -1.86 12.82
C PHE A 49 -7.47 -2.66 13.37
N SER A 50 -7.72 -3.57 14.32
CA SER A 50 -6.66 -4.41 14.92
C SER A 50 -5.95 -5.25 13.87
N HIS A 51 -6.71 -5.86 12.95
CA HIS A 51 -6.15 -6.62 11.83
C HIS A 51 -5.31 -5.74 10.91
N HIS A 52 -5.82 -4.57 10.52
CA HIS A 52 -5.09 -3.62 9.70
C HIS A 52 -3.80 -3.12 10.38
N ASP A 53 -3.84 -2.74 11.66
CA ASP A 53 -2.66 -2.30 12.43
C ASP A 53 -1.58 -3.39 12.46
N PHE A 54 -1.99 -4.64 12.70
CA PHE A 54 -1.06 -5.77 12.70
C PHE A 54 -0.37 -5.94 11.34
N GLU A 55 -1.15 -6.00 10.25
CA GLU A 55 -0.61 -6.19 8.90
C GLU A 55 0.30 -5.03 8.50
N GLU A 56 -0.09 -3.79 8.77
CA GLU A 56 0.72 -2.61 8.47
C GLU A 56 2.06 -2.65 9.22
N ARG A 57 2.05 -3.00 10.51
CA ARG A 57 3.26 -3.12 11.33
C ARG A 57 4.12 -4.29 10.90
N PHE A 58 3.52 -5.40 10.48
CA PHE A 58 4.23 -6.55 9.95
C PHE A 58 4.98 -6.19 8.66
N LEU A 59 4.31 -5.52 7.71
CA LEU A 59 4.94 -5.04 6.48
C LEU A 59 6.07 -4.04 6.76
N LYS A 60 5.88 -3.11 7.70
CA LYS A 60 6.94 -2.20 8.16
C LYS A 60 8.14 -2.95 8.74
N ALA A 61 7.90 -3.99 9.55
CA ALA A 61 8.96 -4.82 10.12
C ALA A 61 9.72 -5.60 9.04
N LEU A 62 9.02 -6.16 8.05
CA LEU A 62 9.65 -6.82 6.90
C LEU A 62 10.51 -5.86 6.08
N GLN A 63 10.02 -4.64 5.84
CA GLN A 63 10.78 -3.61 5.14
C GLN A 63 12.05 -3.22 5.91
N ALA A 64 11.97 -3.10 7.24
CA ALA A 64 13.12 -2.79 8.09
C ALA A 64 14.14 -3.93 8.17
N ALA A 65 13.67 -5.19 8.18
CA ALA A 65 14.53 -6.37 8.20
C ALA A 65 15.23 -6.62 6.85
N LYS A 66 14.67 -6.11 5.76
CA LYS A 66 15.27 -6.22 4.43
C LYS A 66 16.63 -5.51 4.43
N LYS A 67 17.70 -6.28 4.20
CA LYS A 67 19.02 -5.70 3.90
C LYS A 67 18.89 -4.86 2.63
N SER A 68 18.84 -3.55 2.79
CA SER A 68 18.83 -2.62 1.66
C SER A 68 20.14 -2.78 0.90
N VAL A 69 20.07 -3.31 -0.32
CA VAL A 69 21.16 -3.14 -1.28
C VAL A 69 21.08 -1.69 -1.73
N CYS A 70 21.96 -0.84 -1.22
CA CYS A 70 22.08 0.52 -1.71
C CYS A 70 22.31 0.46 -3.22
N ALA A 71 21.49 1.19 -3.98
CA ALA A 71 21.74 1.41 -5.40
C ALA A 71 23.18 1.91 -5.57
N SER A 72 23.88 1.40 -6.58
CA SER A 72 25.23 1.86 -6.88
C SER A 72 25.25 3.37 -7.05
N GLU A 73 26.33 4.02 -6.61
CA GLU A 73 26.47 5.48 -6.70
C GLU A 73 26.25 5.96 -8.13
N LYS A 74 26.76 5.21 -9.11
CA LYS A 74 26.55 5.49 -10.53
C LYS A 74 25.07 5.49 -10.95
N LEU A 75 24.25 4.58 -10.43
CA LEU A 75 22.82 4.58 -10.74
C LEU A 75 22.12 5.79 -10.10
N ARG A 76 22.49 6.11 -8.86
CA ARG A 76 21.99 7.27 -8.13
C ARG A 76 22.31 8.58 -8.86
N ASP A 77 23.55 8.73 -9.32
CA ASP A 77 24.00 9.94 -10.02
C ASP A 77 23.28 10.12 -11.36
N ARG A 78 23.08 9.02 -12.10
CA ARG A 78 22.30 9.02 -13.34
C ARG A 78 20.85 9.42 -13.08
N LEU A 79 20.21 8.84 -12.06
CA LEU A 79 18.83 9.15 -11.68
C LEU A 79 18.70 10.63 -11.29
N MET A 80 19.56 11.13 -10.41
CA MET A 80 19.53 12.51 -9.94
C MET A 80 19.80 13.50 -11.09
N SER A 81 20.66 13.16 -12.03
CA SER A 81 20.94 14.00 -13.21
C SER A 81 19.75 14.05 -14.15
N ALA A 82 19.07 12.92 -14.38
CA ALA A 82 17.83 12.88 -15.16
C ALA A 82 16.72 13.70 -14.50
N LEU A 83 16.51 13.53 -13.19
CA LEU A 83 15.50 14.31 -12.45
C LEU A 83 15.76 15.82 -12.50
N ARG A 84 17.02 16.25 -12.39
CA ARG A 84 17.39 17.67 -12.51
C ARG A 84 17.15 18.22 -13.92
N ALA A 85 17.38 17.42 -14.96
CA ALA A 85 17.09 17.82 -16.34
C ALA A 85 15.59 18.08 -16.57
N GLU A 86 14.73 17.32 -15.89
CA GLU A 86 13.26 17.48 -15.90
C GLU A 86 12.76 18.59 -14.93
N GLY A 87 13.66 19.35 -14.31
CA GLY A 87 13.30 20.51 -13.48
C GLY A 87 13.13 20.23 -12.00
N LEU A 88 13.60 19.09 -11.48
CA LEU A 88 13.68 18.86 -10.03
C LEU A 88 14.81 19.71 -9.41
N THR A 89 14.51 20.98 -9.11
CA THR A 89 15.37 21.87 -8.33
C THR A 89 14.98 21.81 -6.85
N ARG A 90 15.76 20.98 -6.12
CA ARG A 90 15.92 20.83 -4.66
C ARG A 90 14.72 21.11 -3.75
#